data_AF-A0A7Y5UWK6-F1
#
_entry.id   AF-A0A7Y5UWK6-F1
#
_cell.length_a   1.000
_cell.length_b   1.000
_cell.length_c   1.000
_cell.angle_alpha   90.00
_cell.angle_beta   90.00
_cell.angle_gamma   90.00
#
_symmetry.space_group_name_H-M   'P 1'
#
loop_
_entity.id
_entity.type
_entity.pdbx_description
1 polymer ?
#
loop_
_entity_poly.entity_id
_entity_poly.type
_entity_poly.pdbx_seq_one_letter_code
_entity_poly.pdbx_strand_id
1 'polypeptide(L)'
;MSDPVDALVGRKKKEPDPPDSACSVGWTRPQRVRLADVDNPLSLDGGGSLAPVDVEFETYGELSPARDNAILIFHALSGDAHVAGWDATCEEYGRLWRAKRPGWWDEMIGPSKAFDTSRYCVVCANVLGSCYGTTGPMSPRPDTGEPYALSFPVVTVGDWVRLQVRLLDYLGMADQSERLQAFESVLELPKPLLRYVRVPFDLPPGTLAATKLDGELVQRGLMIAKVPAGQLADAEEEEEEEEEEE
;
A
#
# COMPACT_ATOMS: atom_id res chain seq x y z
N MET A 1 -6.52 28.63 -3.03
CA MET A 1 -5.75 29.61 -2.25
C MET A 1 -4.31 29.12 -2.21
N SER A 2 -3.35 29.98 -2.54
CA SER A 2 -1.93 29.66 -2.42
C SER A 2 -1.57 29.45 -0.95
N ASP A 3 -0.66 28.51 -0.68
CA ASP A 3 -0.11 28.33 0.66
C ASP A 3 0.52 29.65 1.12
N PRO A 4 0.16 30.18 2.31
CA PRO A 4 0.76 31.41 2.82
C PRO A 4 2.29 31.32 2.95
N VAL A 5 2.85 30.12 3.13
CA VAL A 5 4.30 29.89 3.10
C VAL A 5 4.84 30.09 1.69
N ASP A 6 4.23 29.52 0.65
CA ASP A 6 4.67 29.68 -0.74
C ASP A 6 4.66 31.16 -1.19
N ALA A 7 3.68 31.93 -0.72
CA ALA A 7 3.59 33.37 -0.97
C ALA A 7 4.72 34.17 -0.29
N LEU A 8 5.20 33.72 0.87
CA LEU A 8 6.31 34.32 1.62
C LEU A 8 7.67 34.02 0.99
N VAL A 9 7.88 32.81 0.46
CA VAL A 9 9.16 32.39 -0.17
C VAL A 9 9.22 32.62 -1.68
N GLY A 10 8.15 33.14 -2.30
CA GLY A 10 8.09 33.35 -3.75
C GLY A 10 8.12 32.03 -4.55
N ARG A 11 7.78 30.90 -3.93
CA ARG A 11 7.66 29.61 -4.63
C ARG A 11 6.44 29.66 -5.54
N LYS A 12 6.66 29.56 -6.85
CA LYS A 12 5.58 29.29 -7.80
C LYS A 12 5.08 27.87 -7.56
N LYS A 13 3.76 27.72 -7.40
CA LYS A 13 3.12 26.41 -7.30
C LYS A 13 3.42 25.63 -8.58
N LYS A 14 4.06 24.48 -8.46
CA LYS A 14 4.36 23.59 -9.59
C LYS A 14 3.03 23.09 -10.16
N GLU A 15 2.85 23.22 -11.48
CA GLU A 15 1.70 22.62 -12.15
C GLU A 15 1.92 21.11 -12.26
N PRO A 16 0.85 20.29 -12.11
CA PRO A 16 0.98 18.85 -12.25
C PRO A 16 1.35 18.45 -13.68
N ASP A 17 2.05 17.33 -13.82
CA ASP A 17 2.38 16.77 -15.12
C ASP A 17 1.09 16.40 -15.88
N PRO A 18 0.91 16.88 -17.13
CA PRO A 18 -0.25 16.49 -17.93
C PRO A 18 -0.20 14.99 -18.27
N PRO A 19 -1.34 14.37 -18.66
CA PRO A 19 -1.40 12.92 -18.88
C PRO A 19 -0.44 12.38 -19.94
N ASP A 20 -0.03 13.22 -20.89
CA ASP A 20 0.91 12.91 -21.98
C ASP A 20 2.39 13.19 -21.61
N SER A 21 2.66 13.70 -20.41
CA SER A 21 4.02 13.90 -19.91
C SER A 21 4.75 12.58 -19.72
N ALA A 22 6.04 12.56 -20.07
CA ALA A 22 6.91 11.40 -19.87
C ALA A 22 7.07 11.01 -18.39
N CYS A 23 6.84 11.94 -17.46
CA CYS A 23 6.89 11.69 -16.01
C CYS A 23 5.53 11.37 -15.39
N SER A 24 4.46 11.28 -16.20
CA SER A 24 3.12 10.92 -15.75
C SER A 24 2.86 9.43 -15.96
N VAL A 25 2.01 8.85 -15.11
CA VAL A 25 1.41 7.52 -15.34
C VAL A 25 0.22 7.61 -16.31
N GLY A 26 -0.11 8.82 -16.78
CA GLY A 26 -1.15 9.07 -17.77
C GLY A 26 -2.56 8.91 -17.24
N TRP A 27 -3.45 8.45 -18.12
CA TRP A 27 -4.86 8.20 -17.79
C TRP A 27 -5.02 6.84 -17.11
N THR A 28 -5.59 6.83 -15.91
CA THR A 28 -5.77 5.63 -15.10
C THR A 28 -7.25 5.29 -14.98
N ARG A 29 -7.52 4.02 -14.64
CA ARG A 29 -8.87 3.51 -14.44
C ARG A 29 -8.87 2.63 -13.19
N PRO A 30 -9.80 2.85 -12.26
CA PRO A 30 -9.94 1.98 -11.10
C PRO A 30 -10.38 0.58 -11.54
N GLN A 31 -9.81 -0.43 -10.88
CA GLN A 31 -10.19 -1.82 -11.02
C GLN A 31 -10.99 -2.25 -9.80
N ARG A 32 -11.92 -3.20 -9.99
CA ARG A 32 -12.68 -3.79 -8.88
C ARG A 32 -12.63 -5.30 -8.91
N VAL A 33 -12.46 -5.89 -7.73
CA VAL A 33 -12.45 -7.34 -7.55
C VAL A 33 -13.20 -7.72 -6.28
N ARG A 34 -13.95 -8.82 -6.34
CA ARG A 34 -14.58 -9.43 -5.17
C ARG A 34 -13.56 -10.27 -4.41
N LEU A 35 -13.28 -9.91 -3.17
CA LEU A 35 -12.30 -10.61 -2.31
C LEU A 35 -12.94 -11.35 -1.13
N ALA A 36 -14.24 -11.14 -0.89
CA ALA A 36 -15.02 -11.96 0.01
C ALA A 36 -16.40 -12.21 -0.59
N ASP A 37 -16.85 -13.45 -0.49
CA ASP A 37 -18.17 -13.91 -0.89
C ASP A 37 -18.80 -14.73 0.24
N VAL A 38 -19.93 -15.38 -0.04
CA VAL A 38 -20.68 -16.12 0.99
C VAL A 38 -19.93 -17.37 1.48
N ASP A 39 -19.07 -17.94 0.63
CA ASP A 39 -18.32 -19.17 0.92
C ASP A 39 -16.99 -18.86 1.62
N ASN A 40 -16.43 -17.67 1.38
CA ASN A 40 -15.22 -17.17 2.01
C ASN A 40 -15.37 -15.72 2.51
N PRO A 41 -16.20 -15.47 3.54
CA PRO A 41 -16.48 -14.12 4.01
C PRO A 41 -15.25 -13.50 4.70
N LEU A 42 -15.21 -12.17 4.79
CA LEU A 42 -14.14 -11.45 5.47
C LEU A 42 -14.43 -11.45 6.98
N SER A 43 -13.60 -12.13 7.78
CA SER A 43 -13.72 -12.10 9.24
C SER A 43 -13.35 -10.73 9.80
N LEU A 44 -14.17 -10.22 10.72
CA LEU A 44 -13.99 -8.90 11.32
C LEU A 44 -13.47 -8.97 12.76
N ASP A 45 -12.59 -8.03 13.14
CA ASP A 45 -12.06 -7.95 14.52
C ASP A 45 -13.16 -7.67 15.54
N GLY A 46 -14.18 -6.89 15.15
CA GLY A 46 -15.37 -6.59 15.96
C GLY A 46 -16.32 -7.78 16.14
N GLY A 47 -16.00 -8.93 15.57
CA GLY A 47 -16.85 -10.12 15.53
C GLY A 47 -17.72 -10.18 14.28
N GLY A 48 -18.10 -11.39 13.89
CA GLY A 48 -18.85 -11.66 12.67
C GLY A 48 -17.99 -11.64 11.41
N SER A 49 -18.67 -11.56 10.26
CA SER A 49 -18.02 -11.58 8.96
C SER A 49 -18.81 -10.77 7.93
N LEU A 50 -18.13 -10.21 6.94
CA LEU A 50 -18.73 -9.39 5.89
C LEU A 50 -18.62 -10.09 4.53
N ALA A 51 -19.75 -10.17 3.83
CA ALA A 51 -19.83 -10.63 2.45
C ALA A 51 -21.10 -10.07 1.76
N PRO A 52 -21.05 -9.78 0.44
CA PRO A 52 -19.85 -9.74 -0.39
C PRO A 52 -18.98 -8.51 -0.08
N VAL A 53 -17.67 -8.61 -0.32
CA VAL A 53 -16.73 -7.49 -0.26
C VAL A 53 -16.06 -7.32 -1.61
N ASP A 54 -16.35 -6.20 -2.26
CA ASP A 54 -15.71 -5.73 -3.48
C ASP A 54 -14.69 -4.64 -3.11
N VAL A 55 -13.50 -4.72 -3.69
CA VAL A 55 -12.38 -3.81 -3.42
C VAL A 55 -12.05 -3.06 -4.68
N GLU A 56 -12.00 -1.73 -4.56
CA GLU A 56 -11.48 -0.87 -5.61
C GLU A 56 -9.99 -0.63 -5.39
N PHE A 57 -9.19 -0.83 -6.44
CA PHE A 57 -7.74 -0.62 -6.41
C PHE A 57 -7.24 -0.06 -7.74
N GLU A 58 -6.08 0.55 -7.74
CA GLU A 58 -5.35 0.95 -8.94
C GLU A 58 -3.92 0.40 -8.89
N THR A 59 -3.37 0.13 -10.07
CA THR A 59 -1.99 -0.30 -10.26
C THR A 59 -1.29 0.65 -11.23
N TYR A 60 -0.04 0.99 -10.94
CA TYR A 60 0.79 1.87 -11.76
C TYR A 60 2.11 1.17 -12.10
N GLY A 61 2.49 1.15 -13.38
CA GLY A 61 3.60 0.34 -13.86
C GLY A 61 3.22 -1.14 -14.04
N GLU A 62 4.21 -1.97 -14.38
CA GLU A 62 4.00 -3.38 -14.69
C GLU A 62 4.64 -4.29 -13.65
N LEU A 63 3.89 -5.32 -13.24
CA LEU A 63 4.41 -6.36 -12.35
C LEU A 63 5.42 -7.20 -13.13
N SER A 64 6.63 -7.35 -12.58
CA SER A 64 7.66 -8.17 -13.19
C SER A 64 7.23 -9.65 -13.24
N PRO A 65 7.76 -10.46 -14.17
CA PRO A 65 7.49 -11.90 -14.19
C PRO A 65 7.86 -12.61 -12.87
N ALA A 66 8.87 -12.10 -12.16
CA ALA A 66 9.33 -12.62 -10.86
C ALA A 66 8.55 -12.05 -9.65
N ARG A 67 7.62 -11.11 -9.88
CA ARG A 67 6.81 -10.43 -8.87
C ARG A 67 7.66 -9.87 -7.72
N ASP A 68 8.79 -9.28 -8.05
CA ASP A 68 9.78 -8.71 -7.12
C ASP A 68 9.78 -7.19 -7.06
N ASN A 69 8.92 -6.54 -7.86
CA ASN A 69 8.91 -5.10 -8.01
C ASN A 69 7.60 -4.45 -7.52
N ALA A 70 6.82 -5.14 -6.68
CA ALA A 70 5.54 -4.63 -6.19
C ALA A 70 5.73 -3.71 -4.97
N ILE A 71 5.07 -2.55 -4.97
CA ILE A 71 5.03 -1.62 -3.84
C ILE A 71 3.57 -1.37 -3.47
N LEU A 72 3.17 -1.71 -2.23
CA LEU A 72 1.83 -1.43 -1.73
C LEU A 72 1.79 -0.08 -1.01
N ILE A 73 0.86 0.79 -1.43
CA ILE A 73 0.59 2.08 -0.79
C ILE A 73 -0.71 2.00 0.01
N PHE A 74 -0.68 2.53 1.22
CA PHE A 74 -1.84 2.74 2.07
C PHE A 74 -2.21 4.23 2.03
N HIS A 75 -3.44 4.53 1.66
CA HIS A 75 -3.92 5.92 1.61
C HIS A 75 -4.39 6.40 3.00
N ALA A 76 -4.40 7.72 3.21
CA ALA A 76 -4.96 8.33 4.41
C ALA A 76 -6.49 8.17 4.46
N LEU A 77 -7.13 8.37 5.62
CA LEU A 77 -8.58 8.13 5.80
C LEU A 77 -9.48 8.87 4.77
N SER A 78 -9.12 10.09 4.38
CA SER A 78 -9.85 10.88 3.38
C SER A 78 -9.39 10.64 1.94
N GLY A 79 -8.38 9.81 1.75
CA GLY A 79 -7.85 9.41 0.45
C GLY A 79 -8.62 8.24 -0.15
N ASP A 80 -8.11 7.76 -1.27
CA ASP A 80 -8.66 6.64 -2.02
C ASP A 80 -7.55 5.93 -2.81
N ALA A 81 -7.93 4.92 -3.60
CA ALA A 81 -7.02 4.14 -4.43
C ALA A 81 -6.29 4.96 -5.51
N HIS A 82 -6.74 6.19 -5.83
CA HIS A 82 -6.22 6.98 -6.94
C HIS A 82 -5.03 7.84 -6.51
N VAL A 83 -3.86 7.22 -6.48
CA VAL A 83 -2.63 7.82 -5.96
C VAL A 83 -1.93 8.68 -7.01
N ALA A 84 -1.96 8.30 -8.29
CA ALA A 84 -1.25 8.99 -9.36
C ALA A 84 -2.03 8.97 -10.68
N GLY A 85 -1.65 9.85 -11.60
CA GLY A 85 -2.27 9.96 -12.91
C GLY A 85 -3.61 10.67 -12.92
N TRP A 86 -4.26 10.62 -14.06
CA TRP A 86 -5.52 11.32 -14.32
C TRP A 86 -6.66 10.30 -14.45
N ASP A 87 -7.73 10.48 -13.67
CA ASP A 87 -8.85 9.54 -13.66
C ASP A 87 -9.70 9.67 -14.93
N ALA A 88 -9.61 8.67 -15.82
CA ALA A 88 -10.37 8.61 -17.07
C ALA A 88 -11.87 8.32 -16.89
N THR A 89 -12.29 8.02 -15.66
CA THR A 89 -13.64 7.58 -15.30
C THR A 89 -14.29 8.46 -14.24
N CYS A 90 -13.68 9.62 -13.94
CA CYS A 90 -14.15 10.49 -12.86
C CYS A 90 -15.60 10.96 -13.07
N GLU A 91 -16.04 11.20 -14.31
CA GLU A 91 -17.42 11.56 -14.61
C GLU A 91 -18.40 10.39 -14.39
N GLU A 92 -18.03 9.19 -14.85
CA GLU A 92 -18.83 7.96 -14.73
C GLU A 92 -19.14 7.62 -13.26
N TYR A 93 -18.14 7.79 -12.39
CA TYR A 93 -18.27 7.52 -10.96
C TYR A 93 -18.66 8.75 -10.12
N GLY A 94 -19.01 9.88 -10.74
CA GLY A 94 -19.39 11.10 -10.03
C GLY A 94 -18.26 11.74 -9.21
N ARG A 95 -17.00 11.42 -9.50
CA ARG A 95 -15.78 11.92 -8.84
C ARG A 95 -15.23 13.17 -9.52
N LEU A 96 -16.11 14.14 -9.83
CA LEU A 96 -15.76 15.33 -10.63
C LEU A 96 -14.59 16.16 -10.06
N TRP A 97 -14.29 16.03 -8.77
CA TRP A 97 -13.12 16.68 -8.16
C TRP A 97 -11.78 16.15 -8.69
N ARG A 98 -11.76 14.97 -9.35
CA ARG A 98 -10.59 14.39 -10.01
C ARG A 98 -10.40 14.89 -11.45
N ALA A 99 -11.39 15.56 -12.05
CA ALA A 99 -11.28 16.08 -13.42
C ALA A 99 -10.26 17.24 -13.56
N LYS A 100 -9.86 17.86 -12.45
CA LYS A 100 -9.00 19.06 -12.44
C LYS A 100 -7.67 18.87 -11.74
N ARG A 101 -7.36 17.65 -11.31
CA ARG A 101 -6.14 17.32 -10.57
C ARG A 101 -5.84 15.83 -10.71
N PRO A 102 -4.56 15.45 -10.81
CA PRO A 102 -4.19 14.04 -10.78
C PRO A 102 -4.36 13.45 -9.37
N GLY A 103 -3.99 12.19 -9.23
CA GLY A 103 -3.96 11.47 -7.97
C GLY A 103 -3.25 12.21 -6.83
N TRP A 104 -3.63 11.88 -5.61
CA TRP A 104 -3.28 12.67 -4.42
C TRP A 104 -1.77 12.68 -4.09
N TRP A 105 -0.98 11.78 -4.69
CA TRP A 105 0.47 11.70 -4.54
C TRP A 105 1.22 11.63 -5.88
N ASP A 106 0.65 12.21 -6.93
CA ASP A 106 1.19 12.13 -8.30
C ASP A 106 2.66 12.57 -8.41
N GLU A 107 3.12 13.55 -7.63
CA GLU A 107 4.51 14.01 -7.66
C GLU A 107 5.52 12.92 -7.23
N MET A 108 5.07 11.93 -6.46
CA MET A 108 5.92 10.85 -5.95
C MET A 108 5.92 9.62 -6.86
N ILE A 109 4.90 9.43 -7.69
CA ILE A 109 4.67 8.19 -8.43
C ILE A 109 4.59 8.47 -9.93
N GLY A 110 5.42 7.76 -10.68
CA GLY A 110 5.46 7.83 -12.13
C GLY A 110 6.88 7.60 -12.65
N PRO A 111 7.08 7.59 -13.98
CA PRO A 111 8.39 7.32 -14.54
C PRO A 111 9.43 8.34 -14.03
N SER A 112 10.58 7.84 -13.57
CA SER A 112 11.67 8.65 -12.99
C SER A 112 11.32 9.47 -11.73
N LYS A 113 10.19 9.19 -11.07
CA LYS A 113 9.83 9.76 -9.75
C LYS A 113 10.34 8.87 -8.60
N ALA A 114 10.07 9.26 -7.35
CA ALA A 114 10.53 8.54 -6.17
C ALA A 114 10.08 7.07 -6.15
N PHE A 115 8.81 6.84 -6.51
CA PHE A 115 8.26 5.52 -6.83
C PHE A 115 8.20 5.40 -8.35
N ASP A 116 9.33 4.99 -8.93
CA ASP A 116 9.52 4.91 -10.38
C ASP A 116 8.70 3.77 -11.00
N THR A 117 7.61 4.11 -11.69
CA THR A 117 6.72 3.12 -12.32
C THR A 117 7.30 2.49 -13.57
N SER A 118 8.48 2.93 -14.05
CA SER A 118 9.23 2.20 -15.07
C SER A 118 9.97 0.98 -14.50
N ARG A 119 10.10 0.91 -13.17
CA ARG A 119 10.80 -0.15 -12.44
C ARG A 119 9.85 -0.95 -11.55
N TYR A 120 8.93 -0.27 -10.87
CA TYR A 120 8.04 -0.86 -9.86
C TYR A 120 6.58 -0.89 -10.32
N CYS A 121 5.86 -1.91 -9.88
CA CYS A 121 4.42 -1.98 -9.92
C CYS A 121 3.85 -1.47 -8.60
N VAL A 122 3.37 -0.22 -8.60
CA VAL A 122 2.77 0.39 -7.43
C VAL A 122 1.30 0.00 -7.38
N VAL A 123 0.83 -0.49 -6.23
CA VAL A 123 -0.56 -0.92 -6.01
C VAL A 123 -1.13 -0.10 -4.85
N CYS A 124 -2.35 0.42 -5.02
CA CYS A 124 -3.08 1.04 -3.92
C CYS A 124 -4.52 0.52 -3.90
N ALA A 125 -4.95 0.00 -2.75
CA ALA A 125 -6.30 -0.47 -2.53
C ALA A 125 -7.04 0.50 -1.64
N ASN A 126 -8.29 0.81 -1.99
CA ASN A 126 -9.13 1.62 -1.13
C ASN A 126 -9.63 0.80 0.07
N VAL A 127 -9.60 1.39 1.26
CA VAL A 127 -9.91 0.71 2.52
C VAL A 127 -11.37 0.27 2.65
N LEU A 128 -11.60 -0.80 3.41
CA LEU A 128 -12.96 -1.25 3.76
C LEU A 128 -13.69 -0.16 4.55
N GLY A 129 -14.95 0.10 4.22
CA GLY A 129 -15.73 1.15 4.88
C GLY A 129 -15.56 2.53 4.26
N SER A 130 -14.67 2.70 3.26
CA SER A 130 -14.53 3.93 2.49
C SER A 130 -15.80 4.24 1.68
N CYS A 131 -15.93 5.49 1.22
CA CYS A 131 -16.99 5.93 0.31
C CYS A 131 -16.55 5.92 -1.17
N TYR A 132 -15.35 5.41 -1.48
CA TYR A 132 -14.74 5.44 -2.82
C TYR A 132 -14.60 4.05 -3.45
N GLY A 133 -15.72 3.38 -3.76
CA GLY A 133 -15.73 2.16 -4.58
C GLY A 133 -15.57 0.83 -3.83
N THR A 134 -14.70 0.75 -2.82
CA THR A 134 -14.62 -0.43 -1.92
C THR A 134 -15.87 -0.52 -1.07
N THR A 135 -16.30 -1.75 -0.73
CA THR A 135 -17.48 -2.00 0.10
C THR A 135 -17.46 -1.18 1.40
N GLY A 136 -18.52 -0.42 1.62
CA GLY A 136 -18.66 0.49 2.76
C GLY A 136 -20.12 0.81 3.08
N PRO A 137 -20.38 1.80 3.95
CA PRO A 137 -21.74 2.15 4.38
C PRO A 137 -22.71 2.49 3.23
N MET A 138 -22.21 3.02 2.12
CA MET A 138 -23.03 3.36 0.95
C MET A 138 -23.25 2.19 -0.01
N SER A 139 -22.59 1.05 0.21
CA SER A 139 -22.74 -0.14 -0.62
C SER A 139 -24.10 -0.81 -0.37
N PRO A 140 -24.70 -1.43 -1.41
CA PRO A 140 -25.95 -2.15 -1.25
C PRO A 140 -25.74 -3.40 -0.38
N ARG A 141 -26.62 -3.59 0.59
CA ARG A 141 -26.65 -4.77 1.44
C ARG A 141 -27.25 -5.95 0.68
N PRO A 142 -26.68 -7.16 0.74
CA PRO A 142 -27.11 -8.28 -0.11
C PRO A 142 -28.50 -8.82 0.21
N ASP A 143 -29.00 -8.64 1.44
CA ASP A 143 -30.31 -9.09 1.89
C ASP A 143 -31.46 -8.16 1.46
N THR A 144 -31.22 -6.85 1.41
CA THR A 144 -32.25 -5.84 1.15
C THR A 144 -32.04 -5.00 -0.10
N GLY A 145 -30.83 -4.99 -0.67
CA GLY A 145 -30.44 -4.09 -1.77
C GLY A 145 -30.22 -2.63 -1.35
N GLU A 146 -30.78 -2.20 -0.22
CA GLU A 146 -30.57 -0.88 0.38
C GLU A 146 -29.14 -0.69 0.92
N PRO A 147 -28.63 0.56 1.00
CA PRO A 147 -27.31 0.83 1.59
C PRO A 147 -27.19 0.32 3.04
N TYR A 148 -26.00 -0.17 3.42
CA TYR A 148 -25.74 -0.58 4.80
C TYR A 148 -25.99 0.56 5.81
N ALA A 149 -25.61 1.80 5.49
CA ALA A 149 -25.67 2.96 6.37
C ALA A 149 -25.10 2.65 7.77
N LEU A 150 -25.84 2.96 8.83
CA LEU A 150 -25.42 2.70 10.22
C LEU A 150 -25.38 1.20 10.59
N SER A 151 -25.86 0.31 9.72
CA SER A 151 -25.74 -1.15 9.91
C SER A 151 -24.43 -1.72 9.36
N PHE A 152 -23.59 -0.89 8.73
CA PHE A 152 -22.25 -1.32 8.33
C PHE A 152 -21.45 -1.68 9.59
N PRO A 153 -20.77 -2.84 9.62
CA PRO A 153 -20.03 -3.25 10.80
C PRO A 153 -18.90 -2.27 11.11
N VAL A 154 -18.55 -2.17 12.39
CA VAL A 154 -17.35 -1.44 12.80
C VAL A 154 -16.14 -2.18 12.26
N VAL A 155 -15.32 -1.48 11.48
CA VAL A 155 -14.08 -2.01 10.90
C VAL A 155 -12.86 -1.42 11.60
N THR A 156 -11.82 -2.21 11.71
CA THR A 156 -10.53 -1.85 12.31
C THR A 156 -9.45 -1.72 11.23
N VAL A 157 -8.28 -1.23 11.64
CA VAL A 157 -7.08 -1.32 10.79
C VAL A 157 -6.78 -2.78 10.44
N GLY A 158 -6.95 -3.72 11.37
CA GLY A 158 -6.76 -5.15 11.12
C GLY A 158 -7.64 -5.69 9.99
N ASP A 159 -8.88 -5.23 9.90
CA ASP A 159 -9.80 -5.56 8.80
C ASP A 159 -9.30 -5.03 7.45
N TRP A 160 -8.80 -3.78 7.43
CA TRP A 160 -8.24 -3.16 6.21
C TRP A 160 -7.04 -3.95 5.69
N VAL A 161 -6.10 -4.28 6.57
CA VAL A 161 -4.89 -5.00 6.15
C VAL A 161 -5.23 -6.43 5.72
N ARG A 162 -6.18 -7.12 6.38
CA ARG A 162 -6.68 -8.44 5.92
C ARG A 162 -7.25 -8.38 4.51
N LEU A 163 -8.02 -7.34 4.20
CA LEU A 163 -8.59 -7.16 2.87
C LEU A 163 -7.50 -6.90 1.82
N GLN A 164 -6.49 -6.09 2.16
CA GLN A 164 -5.34 -5.82 1.30
C GLN A 164 -4.46 -7.06 1.07
N VAL A 165 -4.32 -7.94 2.06
CA VAL A 165 -3.67 -9.25 1.84
C VAL A 165 -4.41 -10.08 0.83
N ARG A 166 -5.74 -10.18 0.95
CA ARG A 166 -6.53 -10.92 -0.03
C ARG A 166 -6.35 -10.33 -1.43
N LEU A 167 -6.15 -9.01 -1.53
CA LEU A 167 -5.85 -8.37 -2.82
C LEU A 167 -4.46 -8.77 -3.32
N LEU A 168 -3.44 -8.74 -2.46
CA LEU A 168 -2.10 -9.19 -2.84
C LEU A 168 -2.06 -10.68 -3.20
N ASP A 169 -2.86 -11.52 -2.54
CA ASP A 169 -3.03 -12.93 -2.90
C ASP A 169 -3.63 -13.08 -4.30
N TYR A 170 -4.69 -12.31 -4.56
CA TYR A 170 -5.35 -12.25 -5.86
C TYR A 170 -4.40 -11.77 -6.96
N LEU A 171 -3.58 -10.75 -6.69
CA LEU A 171 -2.65 -10.16 -7.68
C LEU A 171 -1.33 -10.93 -7.81
N GLY A 172 -0.87 -11.58 -6.74
CA GLY A 172 0.54 -11.93 -6.57
C GLY A 172 0.85 -13.39 -6.26
N MET A 173 -0.12 -14.24 -5.91
CA MET A 173 0.13 -15.60 -5.37
C MET A 173 1.27 -15.63 -4.33
N ALA A 174 1.23 -14.73 -3.33
CA ALA A 174 2.19 -14.73 -2.23
C ALA A 174 1.90 -15.91 -1.27
N ASP A 175 2.92 -16.49 -0.63
CA ASP A 175 2.70 -17.51 0.43
C ASP A 175 2.25 -16.86 1.75
N GLN A 176 1.52 -17.60 2.59
CA GLN A 176 0.93 -17.10 3.85
C GLN A 176 1.98 -16.63 4.86
N SER A 177 3.19 -17.20 4.80
CA SER A 177 4.27 -16.92 5.75
C SER A 177 4.92 -15.56 5.48
N GLU A 178 5.09 -15.20 4.20
CA GLU A 178 5.64 -13.91 3.76
C GLU A 178 4.67 -12.76 4.05
N ARG A 179 3.36 -13.06 3.96
CA ARG A 179 2.27 -12.15 4.32
C ARG A 179 2.31 -11.75 5.80
N LEU A 180 2.57 -12.69 6.71
CA LEU A 180 2.65 -12.43 8.16
C LEU A 180 3.87 -11.56 8.54
N GLN A 181 5.00 -11.70 7.84
CA GLN A 181 6.21 -10.93 8.12
C GLN A 181 6.11 -9.47 7.64
N ALA A 182 5.49 -9.23 6.48
CA ALA A 182 5.19 -7.87 6.02
C ALA A 182 4.22 -7.11 6.97
N PHE A 183 3.40 -7.84 7.73
CA PHE A 183 2.46 -7.25 8.71
C PHE A 183 3.15 -6.76 9.97
N GLU A 184 4.12 -7.51 10.50
CA GLU A 184 4.83 -7.12 11.71
C GLU A 184 5.72 -5.89 11.47
N SER A 185 6.24 -5.70 10.24
CA SER A 185 7.10 -4.57 9.91
C SER A 185 6.35 -3.25 9.70
N VAL A 186 5.09 -3.29 9.22
CA VAL A 186 4.33 -2.08 8.85
C VAL A 186 3.58 -1.46 10.04
N LEU A 187 3.24 -2.23 11.07
CA LEU A 187 2.24 -1.80 12.05
C LEU A 187 2.77 -1.16 13.35
N GLU A 188 4.08 -1.00 13.53
CA GLU A 188 4.71 -0.47 14.77
C GLU A 188 3.89 -0.79 16.04
N LEU A 189 3.58 -2.07 16.24
CA LEU A 189 2.64 -2.47 17.27
C LEU A 189 3.14 -1.98 18.64
N PRO A 190 2.28 -1.37 19.48
CA PRO A 190 2.64 -1.01 20.83
C PRO A 190 3.24 -2.23 21.54
N LYS A 191 4.42 -2.09 22.16
CA LYS A 191 5.17 -3.17 22.83
C LYS A 191 4.32 -4.20 23.62
N PRO A 192 3.23 -3.82 24.32
CA PRO A 192 2.38 -4.76 25.04
C PRO A 192 1.60 -5.78 24.18
N LEU A 193 1.38 -5.47 22.90
CA LEU A 193 0.61 -6.31 21.95
C LEU A 193 1.50 -7.31 21.20
N LEU A 194 2.80 -7.04 21.08
CA LEU A 194 3.76 -7.90 20.39
C LEU A 194 3.75 -9.35 20.90
N ARG A 195 3.52 -9.58 22.19
CA ARG A 195 3.50 -10.93 22.80
C ARG A 195 2.34 -11.83 22.36
N TYR A 196 1.29 -11.25 21.77
CA TYR A 196 0.10 -11.98 21.32
C TYR A 196 0.11 -12.26 19.82
N VAL A 197 1.08 -11.70 19.08
CA VAL A 197 1.15 -11.78 17.61
C VAL A 197 2.41 -12.53 17.14
N ARG A 198 3.34 -12.87 18.05
CA ARG A 198 4.64 -13.47 17.70
C ARG A 198 4.52 -14.67 16.77
N VAL A 199 5.04 -14.49 15.56
CA VAL A 199 5.54 -15.56 14.70
C VAL A 199 6.67 -16.32 15.45
N PRO A 200 6.75 -17.66 15.36
CA PRO A 200 7.88 -18.41 15.92
C PRO A 200 9.22 -17.88 15.41
N PHE A 201 10.21 -17.72 16.31
CA PHE A 201 11.53 -17.19 15.94
C PHE A 201 12.32 -18.11 14.99
N ASP A 202 12.06 -19.42 15.04
CA ASP A 202 12.67 -20.43 14.17
C ASP A 202 11.69 -20.87 13.08
N LEU A 203 11.41 -19.97 12.14
CA LEU A 203 10.86 -20.37 10.86
C LEU A 203 11.97 -20.31 9.81
N PRO A 204 12.07 -21.33 8.92
CA PRO A 204 12.99 -21.24 7.80
C PRO A 204 12.67 -19.99 6.98
N PRO A 205 13.69 -19.25 6.51
CA PRO A 205 13.47 -18.04 5.73
C PRO A 205 12.61 -18.36 4.51
N GLY A 206 11.51 -17.63 4.37
CA GLY A 206 10.65 -17.70 3.18
C GLY A 206 11.40 -17.18 1.94
N THR A 207 10.85 -17.47 0.77
CA THR A 207 11.46 -17.14 -0.53
C THR A 207 11.83 -15.65 -0.62
N LEU A 208 10.98 -14.75 -0.10
CA LEU A 208 11.19 -13.31 -0.05
C LEU A 208 12.39 -12.92 0.84
N ALA A 209 12.50 -13.48 2.05
CA ALA A 209 13.59 -13.19 2.98
C ALA A 209 14.93 -13.79 2.51
N ALA A 210 14.88 -14.94 1.83
CA ALA A 210 16.07 -15.61 1.32
C ALA A 210 16.65 -14.97 0.04
N THR A 211 15.86 -14.17 -0.70
CA THR A 211 16.26 -13.71 -2.05
C THR A 211 16.01 -12.23 -2.36
N LYS A 212 15.27 -11.47 -1.53
CA LYS A 212 14.71 -10.16 -1.93
C LYS A 212 14.85 -9.00 -0.92
N LEU A 213 15.83 -9.00 0.00
CA LEU A 213 16.20 -7.74 0.65
C LEU A 213 17.02 -6.90 -0.33
N ASP A 214 16.41 -5.85 -0.88
CA ASP A 214 17.10 -4.87 -1.71
C ASP A 214 18.08 -4.09 -0.84
N GLY A 215 19.38 -4.41 -0.98
CA GLY A 215 20.45 -3.78 -0.20
C GLY A 215 20.53 -2.27 -0.38
N GLU A 216 20.02 -1.74 -1.50
CA GLU A 216 20.01 -0.30 -1.77
C GLU A 216 18.92 0.42 -0.97
N LEU A 217 17.79 -0.23 -0.69
CA LEU A 217 16.76 0.31 0.22
C LEU A 217 17.23 0.34 1.68
N VAL A 218 18.03 -0.64 2.08
CA VAL A 218 18.67 -0.70 3.41
C VAL A 218 19.73 0.41 3.53
N GLN A 219 20.60 0.55 2.51
CA GLN A 219 21.62 1.61 2.48
C GLN A 219 21.03 3.03 2.47
N ARG A 220 19.87 3.21 1.82
CA ARG A 220 19.17 4.50 1.76
C ARG A 220 18.35 4.80 3.03
N GLY A 221 18.34 3.91 4.03
CA GLY A 221 17.60 4.09 5.28
C GLY A 221 16.08 4.10 5.11
N LEU A 222 15.57 3.59 3.99
CA LEU A 222 14.15 3.56 3.66
C LEU A 222 13.45 2.31 4.22
N MET A 223 14.22 1.33 4.70
CA MET A 223 13.78 0.22 5.54
C MET A 223 14.82 -0.12 6.59
N ILE A 224 14.37 -0.50 7.79
CA ILE A 224 15.23 -1.08 8.82
C ILE A 224 15.19 -2.60 8.65
N ALA A 225 16.19 -3.15 7.98
CA ALA A 225 16.48 -4.58 8.04
C ALA A 225 17.46 -4.82 9.20
N LYS A 226 17.19 -5.82 10.05
CA LYS A 226 18.13 -6.22 11.09
C LYS A 226 19.30 -6.93 10.40
N VAL A 227 20.48 -6.32 10.43
CA VAL A 227 21.72 -6.93 9.94
C VAL A 227 21.89 -8.29 10.63
N PRO A 228 22.13 -9.39 9.89
CA PRO A 228 22.41 -10.69 10.49
C PRO A 228 23.61 -10.58 11.43
N ALA A 229 23.52 -11.17 12.61
CA ALA A 229 24.51 -11.02 13.70
C ALA A 229 25.97 -11.40 13.31
N GLY A 230 26.19 -12.05 12.16
CA GLY A 230 27.53 -12.35 11.65
C GLY A 230 28.20 -11.22 10.87
N GLN A 231 27.44 -10.28 10.29
CA GLN A 231 28.01 -9.17 9.49
C GLN A 231 28.37 -7.93 10.33
N LEU A 232 27.91 -7.87 11.58
CA LEU A 232 28.32 -6.84 12.53
C LEU A 232 29.68 -7.17 13.18
N ALA A 233 30.01 -8.46 13.32
CA ALA A 233 31.31 -8.88 13.85
C ALA A 233 32.45 -8.56 12.86
N ASP A 234 32.24 -8.83 11.57
CA ASP A 234 33.24 -8.54 10.53
C ASP A 234 33.48 -7.01 10.35
N ALA A 235 32.47 -6.18 10.62
CA ALA A 235 32.58 -4.71 10.53
C ALA A 235 33.18 -4.06 11.79
N GLU A 236 32.97 -4.65 12.98
CA GLU A 236 33.62 -4.21 14.22
C GLU A 236 35.10 -4.64 14.25
N GLU A 237 35.46 -5.79 13.65
CA GLU A 237 36.87 -6.21 13.52
C GLU A 237 37.66 -5.38 12.48
N GLU A 238 37.03 -4.94 11.38
CA GLU A 238 37.69 -4.05 10.39
C GLU A 238 37.90 -2.62 10.92
N GLU A 239 37.01 -2.09 11.77
CA GLU A 239 37.20 -0.78 12.42
C GLU A 239 38.26 -0.82 13.55
N GLU A 240 38.42 -1.94 14.25
CA GLU A 240 39.48 -2.11 15.27
C GLU A 240 40.87 -2.31 14.64
N GLU A 241 41.00 -2.94 13.47
CA GLU A 241 42.28 -3.08 12.75
C GLU A 241 42.75 -1.76 12.12
N GLU A 242 41.85 -0.87 11.66
CA GLU A 242 42.22 0.46 11.14
C GLU A 242 42.62 1.46 12.24
N GLU A 243 42.09 1.33 13.47
CA GLU A 243 42.52 2.14 14.62
C GLU A 243 43.86 1.66 15.26
N GLU A 244 44.28 0.41 15.01
CA GLU A 244 45.59 -0.10 15.47
C GLU A 244 46.75 0.18 14.49
N GLU A 245 46.48 0.60 13.26
CA GLU A 245 47.51 0.95 12.25
C GLU A 245 47.80 2.48 12.09
N GLU A 246 47.17 3.38 12.86
CA GLU A 246 47.51 4.82 12.95
C GLU A 246 48.42 5.23 14.13
#